data_AF-A0A101GMW3-F1
#
_entry.id   AF-A0A101GMW3-F1
#
_cell.length_a   1.000
_cell.length_b   1.000
_cell.length_c   1.000
_cell.angle_alpha   90.00
_cell.angle_beta   90.00
_cell.angle_gamma   90.00
#
_symmetry.space_group_name_H-M   'P 1'
#
loop_
_entity.id
_entity.type
_entity.pdbx_description
1 polymer ?
#
loop_
_entity_poly.entity_id
_entity_poly.type
_entity_poly.pdbx_seq_one_letter_code
_entity_poly.pdbx_strand_id
1 'polypeptide(L)'
;MKGLRKSPWLLLAAFILALLFRLYSLQVDPDPRIRSQAGSQYWARLRVTAPRGIIRDRNGIALAISAPALSFFIDPTLWDPGNAPLLQDLIPRSRLERISGSIGGRYYPIARKVDPPISDRVINLRLPGLFWVKETKRVYPQGNTLSHVLGFCDIDDRGLAGAELFWDSVLYAPPEGRIIAKDARGDFVDVAIPGLTMTADNDSLVQLTIDSRLQHILERRLREGVLQHKAEWAAAVLLEPSTGMMSGTPTRSVPTRF
;
A
#
# COMPACT_ATOMS: atom_id res chain seq x y z
N MET A 1 21.77 -77.49 -20.53
CA MET A 1 20.77 -76.41 -20.65
C MET A 1 20.20 -76.10 -19.27
N LYS A 2 20.72 -75.08 -18.56
CA LYS A 2 20.22 -74.69 -17.24
C LYS A 2 19.02 -73.77 -17.42
N GLY A 3 17.83 -74.27 -17.09
CA GLY A 3 16.60 -73.48 -17.09
C GLY A 3 16.72 -72.31 -16.14
N LEU A 4 16.65 -71.09 -16.66
CA LEU A 4 16.47 -69.88 -15.86
C LEU A 4 15.17 -70.04 -15.08
N ARG A 5 15.24 -70.44 -13.80
CA ARG A 5 14.17 -70.17 -12.84
C ARG A 5 14.03 -68.66 -12.79
N LYS A 6 13.03 -68.11 -13.48
CA LYS A 6 12.70 -66.68 -13.45
C LYS A 6 12.37 -66.33 -12.00
N SER A 7 13.35 -65.81 -11.27
CA SER A 7 13.15 -65.41 -9.89
C SER A 7 12.24 -64.17 -9.90
N PRO A 8 11.23 -64.08 -9.02
CA PRO A 8 10.33 -62.92 -8.96
C PRO A 8 11.09 -61.62 -8.67
N TRP A 9 12.30 -61.72 -8.12
CA TRP A 9 13.22 -60.61 -7.84
C TRP A 9 13.68 -59.86 -9.10
N LEU A 10 13.82 -60.54 -10.24
CA LEU A 10 14.21 -59.86 -11.49
C LEU A 10 13.09 -58.96 -12.02
N LEU A 11 11.83 -59.38 -11.87
CA LEU A 11 10.67 -58.57 -12.23
C LEU A 11 10.53 -57.37 -11.28
N LEU A 12 10.75 -57.58 -9.98
CA LEU A 12 10.75 -56.51 -8.99
C LEU A 12 11.84 -55.48 -9.25
N ALA A 13 13.07 -55.94 -9.56
CA ALA A 13 14.19 -55.06 -9.89
C ALA A 13 13.90 -54.23 -11.15
N ALA A 14 13.34 -54.85 -12.19
CA ALA A 14 12.95 -54.14 -13.41
C ALA A 14 11.85 -53.09 -13.15
N PHE A 15 10.87 -53.40 -12.29
CA PHE A 15 9.83 -52.46 -11.89
C PHE A 15 10.37 -51.26 -11.10
N ILE A 16 11.29 -51.50 -10.16
CA ILE A 16 11.96 -50.44 -9.41
C ILE A 16 12.79 -49.56 -10.35
N LEU A 17 13.51 -50.16 -11.31
CA LEU A 17 14.30 -49.42 -12.29
C LEU A 17 13.42 -48.52 -13.17
N ALA A 18 12.24 -49.01 -13.58
CA ALA A 18 11.28 -48.24 -14.35
C ALA A 18 10.71 -47.05 -13.53
N LEU A 19 10.43 -47.25 -12.24
CA LEU A 19 10.02 -46.17 -11.33
C LEU A 19 11.10 -45.12 -11.15
N LEU A 20 12.36 -45.53 -10.95
CA LEU A 20 13.49 -44.62 -10.81
C LEU A 20 13.73 -43.82 -12.10
N PHE A 21 13.64 -44.46 -13.26
CA PHE A 21 13.73 -43.77 -14.54
C PHE A 21 12.60 -42.76 -14.73
N ARG A 22 11.36 -43.12 -14.35
CA ARG A 22 10.22 -42.19 -14.39
C ARG A 22 10.41 -41.00 -13.45
N LEU A 23 10.91 -41.25 -12.24
CA LEU A 23 11.22 -40.20 -11.26
C LEU A 23 12.32 -39.26 -11.78
N TYR A 24 13.39 -39.82 -12.34
CA TYR A 24 14.47 -39.06 -12.97
C TYR A 24 13.96 -38.18 -14.11
N SER A 25 13.11 -38.74 -15.00
CA SER A 25 12.49 -37.97 -16.08
C SER A 25 11.65 -36.80 -15.58
N LEU A 26 10.97 -36.97 -14.43
CA LEU A 26 10.18 -35.90 -13.80
C LEU A 26 11.03 -34.83 -13.11
N GLN A 27 12.20 -35.19 -12.58
CA GLN A 27 13.10 -34.26 -11.88
C GLN A 27 13.99 -33.45 -12.84
N VAL A 28 14.48 -34.07 -13.92
CA VAL A 28 15.41 -33.42 -14.86
C VAL A 28 14.68 -32.55 -15.88
N ASP A 29 13.48 -32.95 -16.30
CA ASP A 29 12.63 -32.14 -17.19
C ASP A 29 11.21 -31.99 -16.61
N PRO A 30 11.05 -31.19 -15.54
CA PRO A 30 9.75 -30.97 -14.94
C PRO A 30 8.84 -30.27 -15.95
N ASP A 31 7.66 -30.85 -16.18
CA ASP A 31 6.65 -30.30 -17.10
C ASP A 31 6.51 -28.78 -16.85
N PRO A 32 6.66 -27.94 -17.88
CA PRO A 32 6.53 -26.49 -17.75
C PRO A 32 5.18 -26.09 -17.12
N ARG A 33 4.14 -26.92 -17.24
CA ARG A 33 2.87 -26.74 -16.54
C ARG A 33 3.04 -26.82 -15.02
N ILE A 34 3.75 -27.83 -14.50
CA ILE A 34 4.00 -27.98 -13.06
C ILE A 34 4.86 -26.82 -12.53
N ARG A 35 5.86 -26.37 -13.29
CA ARG A 35 6.65 -25.17 -12.93
C ARG A 35 5.81 -23.90 -12.91
N SER A 36 4.94 -23.68 -13.89
CA SER A 36 4.03 -22.54 -13.93
C SER A 36 2.98 -22.58 -12.81
N GLN A 37 2.46 -23.77 -12.49
CA GLN A 37 1.43 -23.98 -11.49
C GLN A 37 2.00 -23.86 -10.07
N ALA A 38 3.19 -24.41 -9.82
CA ALA A 38 3.95 -24.18 -8.59
C ALA A 38 4.31 -22.69 -8.44
N GLY A 39 4.83 -22.04 -9.49
CA GLY A 39 5.13 -20.61 -9.46
C GLY A 39 3.90 -19.74 -9.17
N SER A 40 2.73 -20.08 -9.73
CA SER A 40 1.49 -19.33 -9.48
C SER A 40 0.90 -19.54 -8.08
N GLN A 41 1.23 -20.65 -7.41
CA GLN A 41 0.70 -20.99 -6.08
C GLN A 41 1.51 -20.36 -4.94
N TYR A 42 2.81 -20.15 -5.11
CA TYR A 42 3.69 -19.61 -4.06
C TYR A 42 3.88 -18.08 -4.11
N TRP A 43 3.72 -17.45 -5.27
CA TRP A 43 4.07 -16.02 -5.45
C TRP A 43 2.82 -15.15 -5.65
N ALA A 44 2.45 -14.40 -4.62
CA ALA A 44 1.47 -13.32 -4.76
C ALA A 44 2.23 -12.04 -5.15
N ARG A 45 1.94 -11.46 -6.32
CA ARG A 45 2.39 -10.11 -6.66
C ARG A 45 1.47 -9.11 -5.99
N LEU A 46 1.90 -8.54 -4.88
CA LEU A 46 1.20 -7.44 -4.22
C LEU A 46 1.83 -6.13 -4.66
N ARG A 47 1.02 -5.22 -5.21
CA ARG A 47 1.48 -3.87 -5.53
C ARG A 47 1.76 -3.15 -4.22
N VAL A 48 2.98 -2.68 -4.02
CA VAL A 48 3.33 -1.85 -2.86
C VAL A 48 3.34 -0.41 -3.34
N THR A 49 2.52 0.41 -2.68
CA THR A 49 2.44 1.84 -2.98
C THR A 49 3.68 2.53 -2.41
N ALA A 50 4.38 3.26 -3.27
CA ALA A 50 5.43 4.20 -2.86
C ALA A 50 4.82 5.31 -2.00
N PRO A 51 5.52 5.82 -0.97
CA PRO A 51 5.10 7.07 -0.35
C PRO A 51 5.02 8.18 -1.40
N ARG A 52 4.07 9.11 -1.22
CA ARG A 52 3.96 10.29 -2.07
C ARG A 52 4.91 11.36 -1.56
N GLY A 53 5.49 12.14 -2.47
CA GLY A 53 6.42 13.22 -2.15
C GLY A 53 5.91 14.21 -1.11
N ILE A 54 6.82 14.81 -0.35
CA ILE A 54 6.49 15.74 0.73
C ILE A 54 6.24 17.14 0.15
N ILE A 55 5.20 17.83 0.62
CA ILE A 55 5.00 19.26 0.37
C ILE A 55 5.34 20.03 1.66
N ARG A 56 6.18 21.06 1.55
CA ARG A 56 6.56 21.92 2.68
C ARG A 56 6.39 23.40 2.34
N ASP A 57 6.29 24.23 3.37
CA ASP A 57 6.26 25.69 3.27
C ASP A 57 7.67 26.26 3.06
N ARG A 58 7.78 27.59 2.89
CA ARG A 58 9.08 28.26 2.68
C ARG A 58 10.06 28.10 3.86
N ASN A 59 9.55 27.86 5.07
CA ASN A 59 10.32 27.69 6.30
C ASN A 59 10.64 26.20 6.59
N GLY A 60 10.29 25.29 5.69
CA GLY A 60 10.52 23.85 5.83
C GLY A 60 9.48 23.12 6.70
N ILE A 61 8.37 23.76 7.05
CA ILE A 61 7.27 23.15 7.79
C ILE A 61 6.48 22.24 6.85
N ALA A 62 6.23 21.00 7.26
CA ALA A 62 5.48 20.04 6.45
C ALA A 62 4.00 20.43 6.33
N LEU A 63 3.53 20.53 5.09
CA LEU A 63 2.15 20.86 4.73
C LEU A 63 1.36 19.61 4.30
N ALA A 64 2.00 18.68 3.60
CA ALA A 64 1.43 17.39 3.25
C ALA A 64 2.50 16.29 3.28
N ILE A 65 2.20 15.18 3.95
CA ILE A 65 3.11 14.04 4.15
C ILE A 65 2.39 12.74 3.86
N SER A 66 3.14 11.69 3.51
CA SER A 66 2.64 10.32 3.48
C SER A 66 2.99 9.60 4.77
N ALA A 67 1.96 9.16 5.49
CA ALA A 67 2.10 8.38 6.72
C ALA A 67 1.89 6.88 6.42
N PRO A 68 2.59 5.96 7.11
CA PRO A 68 2.34 4.53 6.99
C PRO A 68 0.93 4.19 7.48
N ALA A 69 0.23 3.36 6.71
CA ALA A 69 -1.10 2.87 7.04
C ALA A 69 -1.23 1.39 6.64
N LEU A 70 -2.22 0.70 7.21
CA LEU A 70 -2.46 -0.71 6.91
C LEU A 70 -3.80 -0.91 6.24
N SER A 71 -3.82 -1.79 5.25
CA SER A 71 -5.03 -2.20 4.54
C SER A 71 -5.30 -3.66 4.78
N PHE A 72 -6.52 -3.98 5.21
CA PHE A 72 -6.94 -5.31 5.64
C PHE A 72 -7.79 -6.00 4.58
N PHE A 73 -7.58 -7.29 4.42
CA PHE A 73 -8.38 -8.17 3.58
C PHE A 73 -8.51 -9.54 4.24
N ILE A 74 -9.58 -10.27 3.93
CA ILE A 74 -9.74 -11.67 4.34
C ILE A 74 -9.48 -12.61 3.15
N ASP A 75 -8.95 -13.79 3.46
CA ASP A 75 -9.06 -14.98 2.61
C ASP A 75 -10.25 -15.82 3.12
N PRO A 76 -11.39 -15.84 2.39
CA PRO A 76 -12.57 -16.57 2.83
C PRO A 76 -12.36 -18.07 3.05
N THR A 77 -11.30 -18.66 2.49
CA THR A 77 -10.98 -20.08 2.70
C THR A 77 -10.40 -20.40 4.07
N LEU A 78 -9.82 -19.40 4.74
CA LEU A 78 -9.20 -19.50 6.06
C LEU A 78 -9.96 -18.73 7.14
N TRP A 79 -10.89 -17.88 6.73
CA TRP A 79 -11.67 -17.02 7.60
C TRP A 79 -12.78 -17.80 8.34
N ASP A 80 -12.91 -17.55 9.64
CA ASP A 80 -14.03 -18.03 10.44
C ASP A 80 -15.09 -16.90 10.58
N PRO A 81 -16.31 -17.09 10.04
CA PRO A 81 -17.40 -16.12 10.15
C PRO A 81 -17.76 -15.71 11.58
N GLY A 82 -17.49 -16.57 12.58
CA GLY A 82 -17.72 -16.26 14.00
C GLY A 82 -16.87 -15.09 14.53
N ASN A 83 -15.76 -14.78 13.87
CA ASN A 83 -14.85 -13.69 14.24
C ASN A 83 -15.26 -12.32 13.66
N ALA A 84 -16.29 -12.27 12.80
CA ALA A 84 -16.75 -11.03 12.17
C ALA A 84 -17.04 -9.90 13.18
N PRO A 85 -17.72 -10.12 14.32
CA PRO A 85 -18.02 -9.05 15.28
C PRO A 85 -16.78 -8.34 15.83
N LEU A 86 -15.62 -9.01 15.85
CA LEU A 86 -14.37 -8.44 16.33
C LEU A 86 -13.80 -7.35 15.40
N LEU A 87 -14.29 -7.27 14.16
CA LEU A 87 -13.88 -6.26 13.17
C LEU A 87 -14.82 -5.04 13.12
N GLN A 88 -15.74 -4.89 14.08
CA GLN A 88 -16.69 -3.78 14.12
C GLN A 88 -16.04 -2.39 14.16
N ASP A 89 -14.82 -2.30 14.72
CA ASP A 89 -14.04 -1.06 14.77
C ASP A 89 -13.49 -0.65 13.40
N LEU A 90 -13.36 -1.60 12.45
CA LEU A 90 -12.81 -1.37 11.12
C LEU A 90 -13.85 -1.08 10.05
N ILE A 91 -15.04 -1.67 10.18
CA ILE A 91 -16.04 -1.65 9.11
C ILE A 91 -17.44 -1.43 9.63
N PRO A 92 -18.31 -0.77 8.83
CA PRO A 92 -19.70 -0.58 9.18
C PRO A 92 -20.44 -1.92 9.28
N ARG A 93 -21.52 -1.94 10.07
CA ARG A 93 -22.34 -3.15 10.32
C ARG A 93 -22.81 -3.86 9.05
N SER A 94 -23.14 -3.11 8.00
CA SER A 94 -23.55 -3.69 6.71
C SER A 94 -22.47 -4.55 6.04
N ARG A 95 -21.18 -4.24 6.25
CA ARG A 95 -20.07 -5.09 5.78
C ARG A 95 -19.80 -6.25 6.72
N LEU A 96 -20.07 -6.11 8.02
CA LEU A 96 -19.96 -7.19 8.99
C LEU A 96 -20.89 -8.36 8.63
N GLU A 97 -22.13 -8.07 8.29
CA GLU A 97 -23.11 -9.08 7.90
C GLU A 97 -22.66 -9.90 6.66
N ARG A 98 -21.97 -9.25 5.73
CA ARG A 98 -21.40 -9.92 4.56
C ARG A 98 -20.27 -10.87 4.94
N ILE A 99 -19.37 -10.48 5.85
CA ILE A 99 -18.24 -11.33 6.28
C ILE A 99 -18.62 -12.39 7.31
N SER A 100 -19.80 -12.27 7.93
CA SER A 100 -20.41 -13.36 8.71
C SER A 100 -21.13 -14.39 7.82
N GLY A 101 -21.30 -14.11 6.52
CA GLY A 101 -21.85 -15.04 5.55
C GLY A 101 -20.78 -15.82 4.78
N SER A 102 -21.23 -16.69 3.87
CA SER A 102 -20.32 -17.37 2.94
C SER A 102 -19.85 -16.40 1.86
N ILE A 103 -18.55 -16.10 1.86
CA ILE A 103 -17.90 -15.31 0.81
C ILE A 103 -17.06 -16.26 -0.05
N GLY A 104 -17.21 -16.17 -1.36
CA GLY A 104 -16.38 -16.92 -2.31
C GLY A 104 -15.06 -16.18 -2.63
N GLY A 105 -14.04 -16.95 -3.04
CA GLY A 105 -12.76 -16.42 -3.50
C GLY A 105 -11.65 -16.52 -2.44
N ARG A 106 -10.51 -15.88 -2.72
CA ARG A 106 -9.32 -15.87 -1.86
C ARG A 106 -8.88 -14.48 -1.40
N TYR A 107 -9.60 -13.45 -1.84
CA TYR A 107 -9.30 -12.06 -1.51
C TYR A 107 -10.61 -11.30 -1.39
N TYR A 108 -10.87 -10.75 -0.22
CA TYR A 108 -11.99 -9.87 0.03
C TYR A 108 -11.52 -8.66 0.85
N PRO A 109 -11.51 -7.45 0.25
CA PRO A 109 -11.03 -6.25 0.94
C PRO A 109 -12.01 -5.82 2.04
N ILE A 110 -11.49 -5.54 3.23
CA ILE A 110 -12.29 -5.13 4.40
C ILE A 110 -12.26 -3.61 4.52
N ALA A 111 -11.06 -3.08 4.76
CA ALA A 111 -10.80 -1.68 5.04
C ALA A 111 -9.43 -1.31 4.45
N ARG A 112 -9.32 -0.11 3.90
CA ARG A 112 -8.06 0.41 3.34
C ARG A 112 -7.56 1.59 4.16
N LYS A 113 -6.24 1.76 4.23
CA LYS A 113 -5.52 2.88 4.84
C LYS A 113 -5.98 3.19 6.27
N VAL A 114 -6.09 2.13 7.08
CA VAL A 114 -6.45 2.19 8.49
C VAL A 114 -5.28 2.79 9.28
N ASP A 115 -5.61 3.67 10.23
CA ASP A 115 -4.61 4.35 11.05
C ASP A 115 -3.92 3.38 12.03
N PRO A 116 -2.62 3.58 12.32
CA PRO A 116 -1.82 2.66 13.15
C PRO A 116 -2.46 2.22 14.48
N PRO A 117 -3.06 3.12 15.29
CA PRO A 117 -3.63 2.73 16.59
C PRO A 117 -4.76 1.69 16.48
N ILE A 118 -5.54 1.75 15.39
CA ILE A 118 -6.65 0.83 15.15
C ILE A 118 -6.10 -0.47 14.51
N SER A 119 -5.18 -0.34 13.56
CA SER A 119 -4.60 -1.51 12.89
C SER A 119 -3.82 -2.40 13.85
N ASP A 120 -3.07 -1.82 14.79
CA ASP A 120 -2.28 -2.58 15.77
C ASP A 120 -3.18 -3.40 16.69
N ARG A 121 -4.32 -2.83 17.11
CA ARG A 121 -5.33 -3.54 17.89
C ARG A 121 -5.87 -4.75 17.15
N VAL A 122 -6.18 -4.60 15.87
CA VAL A 122 -6.75 -5.68 15.04
C VAL A 122 -5.72 -6.76 14.76
N ILE A 123 -4.47 -6.40 14.48
CA ILE A 123 -3.38 -7.37 14.28
C ILE A 123 -3.18 -8.21 15.54
N ASN A 124 -3.27 -7.58 16.72
CA ASN A 124 -3.12 -8.28 18.00
C ASN A 124 -4.22 -9.32 18.28
N LEU A 125 -5.36 -9.27 17.59
CA LEU A 125 -6.41 -10.30 17.69
C LEU A 125 -6.01 -11.63 17.02
N ARG A 126 -5.00 -11.62 16.13
CA ARG A 126 -4.47 -12.81 15.44
C ARG A 126 -5.56 -13.69 14.80
N LEU A 127 -6.51 -13.04 14.13
CA LEU A 127 -7.65 -13.75 13.53
C LEU A 127 -7.20 -14.57 12.31
N PRO A 128 -7.56 -15.87 12.23
CA PRO A 128 -7.22 -16.69 11.08
C PRO A 128 -7.93 -16.18 9.82
N GLY A 129 -7.21 -16.17 8.70
CA GLY A 129 -7.71 -15.68 7.42
C GLY A 129 -7.80 -14.15 7.29
N LEU A 130 -7.46 -13.39 8.33
CA LEU A 130 -7.28 -11.94 8.24
C LEU A 130 -5.83 -11.60 7.89
N PHE A 131 -5.67 -10.84 6.83
CA PHE A 131 -4.37 -10.41 6.33
C PHE A 131 -4.33 -8.90 6.16
N TRP A 132 -3.10 -8.36 6.13
CA TRP A 132 -2.87 -6.94 5.93
C TRP A 132 -1.73 -6.69 4.95
N VAL A 133 -1.78 -5.54 4.30
CA VAL A 133 -0.72 -5.03 3.44
C VAL A 133 -0.34 -3.62 3.89
N LYS A 134 0.94 -3.30 3.80
CA LYS A 134 1.46 -1.95 4.06
C LYS A 134 1.08 -1.03 2.91
N GLU A 135 0.39 0.06 3.21
CA GLU A 135 0.10 1.16 2.29
C GLU A 135 0.53 2.48 2.94
N THR A 136 0.36 3.58 2.21
CA THR A 136 0.58 4.93 2.71
C THR A 136 -0.69 5.73 2.63
N LYS A 137 -0.91 6.63 3.58
CA LYS A 137 -2.04 7.56 3.63
C LYS A 137 -1.55 9.00 3.57
N ARG A 138 -2.17 9.82 2.73
CA ARG A 138 -1.87 11.25 2.66
C ARG A 138 -2.43 11.97 3.90
N VAL A 139 -1.58 12.72 4.60
CA VAL A 139 -1.90 13.47 5.82
C VAL A 139 -1.50 14.93 5.66
N TYR A 140 -2.38 15.83 6.11
CA TYR A 140 -2.18 17.28 6.11
C TYR A 140 -2.05 17.77 7.56
N PRO A 141 -0.83 17.94 8.10
CA PRO A 141 -0.63 18.23 9.53
C PRO A 141 -1.28 19.54 10.01
N GLN A 142 -1.44 20.51 9.11
CA GLN A 142 -2.08 21.81 9.40
C GLN A 142 -3.61 21.77 9.26
N GLY A 143 -4.21 20.59 9.04
CA GLY A 143 -5.66 20.41 8.92
C GLY A 143 -6.25 21.21 7.75
N ASN A 144 -7.22 22.07 8.05
CA ASN A 144 -7.96 22.83 7.04
C ASN A 144 -7.20 24.04 6.48
N THR A 145 -6.11 24.47 7.13
CA THR A 145 -5.32 25.60 6.65
C THR A 145 -4.63 25.25 5.33
N LEU A 146 -4.68 26.17 4.36
CA LEU A 146 -4.25 25.95 2.98
C LEU A 146 -4.99 24.85 2.21
N SER A 147 -6.11 24.32 2.71
CA SER A 147 -6.81 23.19 2.05
C SER A 147 -7.17 23.48 0.58
N HIS A 148 -7.57 24.71 0.24
CA HIS A 148 -7.87 25.11 -1.14
C HIS A 148 -6.64 25.25 -2.03
N VAL A 149 -5.48 25.59 -1.45
CA VAL A 149 -4.23 25.77 -2.19
C VAL A 149 -3.51 24.45 -2.35
N LEU A 150 -3.42 23.66 -1.29
CA LEU A 150 -2.84 22.32 -1.30
C LEU A 150 -3.69 21.37 -2.13
N GLY A 151 -5.01 21.42 -1.97
CA GLY A 151 -5.93 20.44 -2.53
C GLY A 151 -5.90 19.13 -1.74
N PHE A 152 -6.27 18.04 -2.42
CA PHE A 152 -6.33 16.71 -1.81
C PHE A 152 -6.02 15.60 -2.83
N CYS A 153 -5.86 14.38 -2.33
CA CYS A 153 -5.61 13.17 -3.12
C CYS A 153 -6.73 12.15 -2.94
N ASP A 154 -6.85 11.23 -3.89
CA ASP A 154 -7.73 10.06 -3.78
C ASP A 154 -7.11 8.93 -2.92
N ILE A 155 -7.88 7.87 -2.68
CA ILE A 155 -7.47 6.64 -2.00
C ILE A 155 -6.27 5.95 -2.68
N ASP A 156 -6.02 6.20 -3.95
CA ASP A 156 -4.86 5.67 -4.68
C ASP A 156 -3.71 6.70 -4.81
N ASP A 157 -3.71 7.72 -3.94
CA ASP A 157 -2.67 8.77 -3.82
C ASP A 157 -2.47 9.63 -5.07
N ARG A 158 -3.48 9.71 -5.95
CA ARG A 158 -3.54 10.62 -7.10
C ARG A 158 -4.01 12.00 -6.65
N GLY A 159 -3.29 13.05 -7.03
CA GLY A 159 -3.71 14.43 -6.77
C GLY A 159 -4.98 14.79 -7.55
N LEU A 160 -5.96 15.41 -6.88
CA LEU A 160 -7.25 15.78 -7.47
C LEU A 160 -7.49 17.29 -7.57
N ALA A 161 -6.79 18.08 -6.75
CA ALA A 161 -6.93 19.53 -6.73
C ALA A 161 -5.64 20.22 -6.28
N GLY A 162 -5.57 21.54 -6.47
CA GLY A 162 -4.53 22.40 -5.90
C GLY A 162 -3.10 22.00 -6.29
N ALA A 163 -2.17 22.23 -5.37
CA ALA A 163 -0.77 21.84 -5.50
C ALA A 163 -0.59 20.34 -5.67
N GLU A 164 -1.44 19.51 -5.06
CA GLU A 164 -1.39 18.05 -5.19
C GLU A 164 -1.61 17.60 -6.64
N LEU A 165 -2.59 18.18 -7.34
CA LEU A 165 -2.83 17.89 -8.76
C LEU A 165 -1.72 18.49 -9.64
N PHE A 166 -1.36 19.75 -9.40
CA PHE A 166 -0.39 20.46 -10.24
C PHE A 166 0.99 19.77 -10.23
N TRP A 167 1.43 19.29 -9.06
CA TRP A 167 2.70 18.59 -8.89
C TRP A 167 2.56 17.06 -8.90
N ASP A 168 1.45 16.49 -9.37
CA ASP A 168 1.22 15.04 -9.34
C ASP A 168 2.33 14.27 -10.06
N SER A 169 2.85 14.78 -11.18
CA SER A 169 3.94 14.16 -11.94
C SER A 169 5.27 14.06 -11.19
N VAL A 170 5.48 14.92 -10.18
CA VAL A 170 6.69 14.94 -9.35
C VAL A 170 6.44 14.18 -8.04
N LEU A 171 5.27 14.37 -7.45
CA LEU A 171 4.91 13.83 -6.15
C LEU A 171 4.48 12.37 -6.20
N TYR A 172 3.89 11.91 -7.31
CA TYR A 172 3.39 10.55 -7.47
C TYR A 172 4.46 9.63 -8.02
N ALA A 173 4.71 8.53 -7.31
CA ALA A 173 5.45 7.40 -7.84
C ALA A 173 4.46 6.24 -8.09
N PRO A 174 4.43 5.66 -9.31
CA PRO A 174 3.55 4.54 -9.59
C PRO A 174 3.91 3.35 -8.69
N PRO A 175 2.92 2.58 -8.21
CA PRO A 175 3.17 1.43 -7.34
C PRO A 175 3.98 0.37 -8.10
N GLU A 176 5.07 -0.07 -7.48
CA GLU A 176 5.87 -1.17 -7.99
C GLU A 176 5.35 -2.50 -7.43
N GLY A 177 5.45 -3.56 -8.23
CA GLY A 177 5.03 -4.89 -7.80
C GLY A 177 6.04 -5.48 -6.84
N ARG A 178 5.66 -5.73 -5.58
CA ARG A 178 6.44 -6.58 -4.67
C ARG A 178 5.98 -8.02 -4.81
N ILE A 179 6.93 -8.93 -4.97
CA ILE A 179 6.66 -10.37 -4.91
C ILE A 179 6.71 -10.79 -3.44
N ILE A 180 5.60 -11.30 -2.89
CA ILE A 180 5.56 -11.85 -1.54
C ILE A 180 5.39 -13.37 -1.66
N ALA A 181 6.20 -14.13 -0.92
CA ALA A 181 6.06 -15.58 -0.84
C ALA A 181 4.97 -15.93 0.17
N LYS A 182 4.03 -16.79 -0.23
CA LYS A 182 3.01 -17.36 0.65
C LYS A 182 3.54 -18.70 1.17
N ASP A 183 3.62 -18.86 2.49
CA ASP A 183 3.90 -20.17 3.09
C ASP A 183 2.70 -21.12 2.89
N ALA A 184 2.92 -22.43 2.96
CA ALA A 184 1.90 -23.47 2.83
C ALA A 184 0.78 -23.37 3.90
N ARG A 185 1.05 -22.65 5.00
CA ARG A 185 0.07 -22.33 6.07
C ARG A 185 -0.74 -21.05 5.79
N GLY A 186 -0.44 -20.34 4.72
CA GLY A 186 -1.09 -19.10 4.33
C GLY A 186 -0.46 -17.84 4.89
N ASP A 187 0.57 -17.96 5.74
CA ASP A 187 1.31 -16.82 6.27
C ASP A 187 2.13 -16.15 5.16
N PHE A 188 2.00 -14.83 5.05
CA PHE A 188 2.84 -14.03 4.17
C PHE A 188 4.19 -13.84 4.85
N VAL A 189 5.21 -14.54 4.34
CA VAL A 189 6.59 -14.24 4.72
C VAL A 189 7.02 -13.09 3.82
N ASP A 190 7.34 -11.94 4.41
CA ASP A 190 8.00 -10.81 3.71
C ASP A 190 9.39 -11.28 3.31
N VAL A 191 9.47 -12.09 2.25
CA VAL A 191 10.72 -12.46 1.62
C VAL A 191 11.13 -11.23 0.83
N ALA A 192 11.81 -10.31 1.51
CA ALA A 192 12.62 -9.31 0.85
C ALA A 192 13.72 -10.06 0.11
N ILE A 193 13.45 -10.52 -1.12
CA ILE A 193 14.48 -11.07 -1.99
C ILE A 193 15.36 -9.89 -2.38
N PRO A 194 16.64 -9.86 -1.97
CA PRO A 194 17.56 -8.80 -2.37
C PRO A 194 17.64 -8.75 -3.90
N GLY A 195 17.39 -7.57 -4.50
CA GLY A 195 17.40 -7.36 -5.95
C GLY A 195 16.05 -7.50 -6.69
N LEU A 196 14.99 -8.00 -6.03
CA LEU A 196 13.61 -8.02 -6.56
C LEU A 196 12.63 -7.16 -5.74
N THR A 197 13.08 -6.71 -4.57
CA THR A 197 12.35 -5.76 -3.72
C THR A 197 12.82 -4.37 -4.10
N MET A 198 12.19 -3.75 -5.10
CA MET A 198 12.36 -2.32 -5.27
C MET A 198 11.55 -1.66 -4.14
N THR A 199 12.24 -1.04 -3.19
CA THR A 199 11.58 -0.03 -2.36
C THR A 199 11.34 1.12 -3.33
N ALA A 200 10.08 1.31 -3.71
CA ALA A 200 9.69 2.49 -4.45
C ALA A 200 9.77 3.67 -3.47
N ASP A 201 10.97 4.07 -3.10
CA ASP A 201 11.21 5.23 -2.25
C ASP A 201 11.11 6.46 -3.13
N ASN A 202 10.13 7.30 -2.83
CA ASN A 202 9.94 8.56 -3.51
C ASN A 202 10.28 9.69 -2.55
N ASP A 203 11.52 10.16 -2.64
CA ASP A 203 12.04 11.27 -1.84
C ASP A 203 11.73 12.64 -2.48
N SER A 204 10.74 12.71 -3.38
CA SER A 204 10.35 13.98 -3.99
C SER A 204 9.89 14.98 -2.94
N LEU A 205 10.36 16.21 -3.10
CA LEU A 205 10.08 17.32 -2.21
C LEU A 205 9.64 18.52 -3.05
N VAL A 206 8.46 19.04 -2.75
CA VAL A 206 7.97 20.30 -3.28
C VAL A 206 7.98 21.33 -2.17
N GLN A 207 8.74 22.39 -2.36
CA GLN A 207 8.78 23.53 -1.45
C GLN A 207 7.91 24.64 -2.04
N LEU A 208 6.86 25.02 -1.32
CA LEU A 208 6.00 26.14 -1.65
C LEU A 208 6.63 27.45 -1.17
N THR A 209 6.26 28.53 -1.84
CA THR A 209 6.69 29.88 -1.47
C THR A 209 5.89 30.40 -0.25
N ILE A 210 4.71 29.83 -0.01
CA ILE A 210 3.80 30.23 1.07
C ILE A 210 4.45 30.10 2.45
N ASP A 211 4.14 31.04 3.34
CA ASP A 211 4.42 30.96 4.77
C ASP A 211 3.18 30.45 5.51
N SER A 212 3.29 29.27 6.13
CA SER A 212 2.18 28.63 6.84
C SER A 212 1.69 29.42 8.06
N ARG A 213 2.57 30.17 8.73
CA ARG A 213 2.21 30.99 9.90
C ARG A 213 1.42 32.21 9.49
N LEU A 214 1.88 32.92 8.46
CA LEU A 214 1.15 34.07 7.91
C LEU A 214 -0.20 33.65 7.36
N GLN A 215 -0.26 32.51 6.65
CA GLN A 215 -1.53 31.97 6.17
C GLN A 215 -2.49 31.69 7.33
N HIS A 216 -2.04 31.03 8.39
CA HIS A 216 -2.89 30.72 9.53
C HIS A 216 -3.48 31.99 10.17
N ILE A 217 -2.66 33.04 10.32
CA ILE A 217 -3.12 34.34 10.81
C ILE A 217 -4.16 34.95 9.86
N LEU A 218 -3.88 34.93 8.55
CA LEU A 218 -4.79 35.46 7.53
C LEU A 218 -6.15 34.76 7.54
N GLU A 219 -6.17 33.44 7.51
CA GLU A 219 -7.40 32.64 7.55
C GLU A 219 -8.19 32.86 8.84
N ARG A 220 -7.49 32.99 9.98
CA ARG A 220 -8.14 33.28 11.26
C ARG A 220 -8.83 34.65 11.23
N ARG A 221 -8.14 35.70 10.76
CA ARG A 221 -8.72 37.05 10.65
C ARG A 221 -9.84 37.11 9.62
N LEU A 222 -9.71 36.41 8.50
CA LEU A 222 -10.74 36.33 7.49
C LEU A 222 -12.00 35.66 8.05
N ARG A 223 -11.85 34.56 8.80
CA ARG A 223 -12.96 33.88 9.48
C ARG A 223 -13.63 34.79 10.52
N GLU A 224 -12.86 35.49 11.34
CA GLU A 224 -13.38 36.48 12.29
C GLU A 224 -14.21 37.56 11.56
N GLY A 225 -13.70 38.09 10.44
CA GLY A 225 -14.39 39.09 9.62
C GLY A 225 -15.69 38.59 8.99
N VAL A 226 -15.69 37.37 8.44
CA VAL A 226 -16.88 36.71 7.87
C VAL A 226 -17.97 36.55 8.92
N LEU A 227 -17.61 36.09 10.12
CA LEU A 227 -18.55 35.89 11.22
C LEU A 227 -19.14 37.22 11.72
N GLN A 228 -18.32 38.27 11.83
CA GLN A 228 -18.75 39.59 12.28
C GLN A 228 -19.74 40.23 11.29
N HIS A 229 -19.47 40.12 9.99
CA HIS A 229 -20.29 40.77 8.95
C HIS A 229 -21.37 39.84 8.37
N LYS A 230 -21.47 38.59 8.86
CA LYS A 230 -22.35 37.54 8.32
C LYS A 230 -22.22 37.40 6.79
N ALA A 231 -20.99 37.50 6.28
CA ALA A 231 -20.72 37.38 4.86
C ALA A 231 -20.90 35.92 4.40
N GLU A 232 -21.33 35.73 3.15
CA GLU A 232 -21.49 34.39 2.57
C GLU A 232 -20.15 33.76 2.17
N TRP A 233 -19.21 34.58 1.68
CA TRP A 233 -17.86 34.15 1.29
C TRP A 233 -16.85 35.27 1.54
N ALA A 234 -15.57 34.91 1.66
CA ALA A 234 -14.46 35.86 1.67
C ALA A 234 -13.19 35.23 1.10
N ALA A 235 -12.35 36.04 0.48
CA ALA A 235 -11.05 35.64 -0.02
C ALA A 235 -10.02 36.73 0.28
N ALA A 236 -8.78 36.33 0.55
CA ALA A 236 -7.67 37.25 0.74
C ALA A 236 -6.41 36.65 0.10
N VAL A 237 -5.60 37.52 -0.50
CA VAL A 237 -4.34 37.15 -1.13
C VAL A 237 -3.24 38.03 -0.55
N LEU A 238 -2.19 37.39 -0.04
CA LEU A 238 -0.99 38.07 0.46
C LEU A 238 0.16 37.83 -0.52
N LEU A 239 0.70 38.90 -1.08
CA LEU A 239 1.77 38.88 -2.06
C LEU A 239 2.96 39.67 -1.53
N GLU A 240 4.17 39.19 -1.84
CA GLU A 240 5.40 39.94 -1.57
C GLU A 240 5.75 40.80 -2.80
N PRO A 241 5.64 42.15 -2.72
CA PRO A 241 5.71 43.02 -3.91
C PRO A 241 7.07 42.99 -4.62
N SER A 242 8.14 42.73 -3.88
CA SER A 242 9.52 42.73 -4.40
C SER A 242 9.84 41.54 -5.30
N THR A 243 9.10 40.43 -5.18
CA THR A 243 9.41 39.19 -5.90
C THR A 243 8.26 38.66 -6.75
N GLY A 244 7.04 39.19 -6.59
CA GLY A 244 5.84 38.65 -7.23
C GLY A 244 5.47 37.23 -6.77
N MET A 245 6.21 36.67 -5.80
CA MET A 245 5.92 35.39 -5.17
C MET A 245 4.84 35.58 -4.10
N MET A 246 3.94 34.60 -3.97
CA MET A 246 3.06 34.49 -2.80
C MET A 246 3.92 34.02 -1.61
N SER A 247 4.61 35.00 -0.99
CA SER A 247 5.68 34.94 0.02
C SER A 247 6.94 34.18 -0.43
N GLY A 248 8.15 34.69 -0.19
CA GLY A 248 9.34 34.41 -1.02
C GLY A 248 10.20 33.13 -0.88
N THR A 249 11.01 32.96 -1.94
CA THR A 249 12.20 32.12 -2.23
C THR A 249 12.05 30.59 -2.23
N PRO A 250 11.96 29.94 -3.41
CA PRO A 250 12.29 28.54 -3.61
C PRO A 250 13.75 28.38 -4.05
N THR A 251 14.60 27.80 -3.20
CA THR A 251 15.92 27.30 -3.62
C THR A 251 15.74 25.88 -4.13
N ARG A 252 15.89 25.68 -5.45
CA ARG A 252 15.93 24.36 -6.07
C ARG A 252 17.24 23.66 -5.66
N SER A 253 17.21 22.76 -4.68
CA SER A 253 18.26 21.76 -4.51
C SER A 253 17.81 20.46 -5.17
N VAL A 254 18.22 20.28 -6.43
CA VAL A 254 18.33 18.93 -7.00
C VAL A 254 19.60 18.33 -6.38
N PRO A 255 19.54 17.25 -5.59
CA PRO A 255 20.75 16.53 -5.26
C PRO A 255 21.20 15.81 -6.52
N THR A 256 22.06 16.43 -7.32
CA THR A 256 22.92 15.72 -8.25
C THR A 256 23.88 14.88 -7.41
N ARG A 257 23.56 13.60 -7.23
CA ARG A 257 24.56 12.58 -6.91
C ARG A 257 25.26 12.20 -8.22
N PHE A 258 26.57 12.39 -8.25
CA PHE A 258 27.47 11.60 -9.10
C PHE A 258 27.54 10.17 -8.55
#